data_AF-A0A355AC04-F1
#
_entry.id   AF-A0A355AC04-F1
#
_cell.length_a   1.000
_cell.length_b   1.000
_cell.length_c   1.000
_cell.angle_alpha   90.00
_cell.angle_beta   90.00
_cell.angle_gamma   90.00
#
_symmetry.space_group_name_H-M   'P 1'
#
loop_
_entity.id
_entity.type
_entity.pdbx_description
1 polymer ?
#
loop_
_entity_poly.entity_id
_entity_poly.type
_entity_poly.pdbx_seq_one_letter_code
_entity_poly.pdbx_strand_id
1 'polypeptide(L)'
;MWNRYLWENKEMAAFNSTLAITFSLMAVIFSAKIFTERFFDISLPSPFDNLYSSIGFIAVLFLIHYFLFEKSNKYLEIENKFLSKKESKSSWLLKGFLVFLYTIGSIVVYIFFI
;
A
#
# COMPACT_ATOMS: atom_id res chain seq x y z
N MET A 1 -24.05 -0.13 3.83
CA MET A 1 -24.36 1.05 2.98
C MET A 1 -23.13 1.91 2.68
N TRP A 2 -22.18 2.07 3.61
CA TRP A 2 -21.00 2.94 3.41
C TRP A 2 -20.06 2.51 2.26
N ASN A 3 -19.91 1.20 2.02
CA ASN A 3 -19.11 0.70 0.90
C ASN A 3 -19.74 0.96 -0.47
N ARG A 4 -21.04 1.19 -0.61
CA ARG A 4 -21.61 1.33 -1.97
C ARG A 4 -21.18 2.63 -2.65
N TYR A 5 -21.07 3.71 -1.87
CA TYR A 5 -20.68 5.03 -2.36
C TYR A 5 -19.19 5.13 -2.73
N LEU A 6 -18.32 4.45 -1.96
CA LEU A 6 -16.88 4.36 -2.26
C LEU A 6 -16.57 3.52 -3.49
N TRP A 7 -17.43 2.53 -3.81
CA TRP A 7 -17.23 1.65 -4.97
C TRP A 7 -17.91 2.18 -6.23
N GLU A 8 -18.92 3.06 -6.11
CA GLU A 8 -19.52 3.77 -7.23
C GLU A 8 -18.64 4.96 -7.70
N ASN A 9 -17.86 5.58 -6.81
CA ASN A 9 -16.87 6.60 -7.17
C ASN A 9 -15.47 6.01 -7.40
N LYS A 10 -15.16 5.69 -8.65
CA LYS A 10 -13.88 5.09 -9.07
C LYS A 10 -12.65 5.92 -8.69
N GLU A 11 -12.77 7.24 -8.66
CA GLU A 11 -11.67 8.14 -8.29
C GLU A 11 -11.36 8.04 -6.79
N MET A 12 -12.38 8.04 -5.93
CA MET A 12 -12.18 7.83 -4.49
C MET A 12 -11.63 6.44 -4.17
N ALA A 13 -12.08 5.41 -4.90
CA ALA A 13 -11.54 4.06 -4.76
C ALA A 13 -10.05 3.97 -5.14
N ALA A 14 -9.67 4.64 -6.24
CA ALA A 14 -8.28 4.74 -6.69
C ALA A 14 -7.42 5.48 -5.64
N PHE A 15 -7.88 6.62 -5.15
CA PHE A 15 -7.19 7.40 -4.12
C PHE A 15 -6.99 6.62 -2.82
N ASN A 16 -8.02 5.92 -2.32
CA ASN A 16 -7.90 5.06 -1.14
C ASN A 16 -6.91 3.90 -1.36
N SER A 17 -6.86 3.35 -2.58
CA SER A 17 -5.89 2.32 -2.93
C SER A 17 -4.46 2.86 -2.92
N THR A 18 -4.26 4.08 -3.43
CA THR A 18 -2.97 4.80 -3.36
C THR A 18 -2.53 4.99 -1.91
N LEU A 19 -3.43 5.42 -1.02
CA LEU A 19 -3.16 5.56 0.41
C LEU A 19 -2.79 4.21 1.05
N ALA A 20 -3.59 3.16 0.82
CA ALA A 20 -3.36 1.85 1.41
C ALA A 20 -2.00 1.26 1.02
N ILE A 21 -1.63 1.35 -0.26
CA ILE A 21 -0.32 0.89 -0.75
C ILE A 21 0.82 1.73 -0.16
N THR A 22 0.62 3.04 -0.01
CA THR A 22 1.61 3.92 0.64
C THR A 22 1.86 3.51 2.08
N PHE A 23 0.82 3.35 2.88
CA PHE A 23 0.96 2.95 4.29
C PHE A 23 1.50 1.52 4.45
N SER A 24 1.12 0.60 3.58
CA SER A 24 1.68 -0.75 3.59
C SER A 24 3.18 -0.75 3.27
N LEU A 25 3.61 -0.03 2.24
CA LEU A 25 5.03 0.09 1.91
C LEU A 25 5.82 0.69 3.08
N MET A 26 5.26 1.71 3.73
CA MET A 26 5.84 2.28 4.95
C MET A 26 6.01 1.21 6.04
N ALA A 27 4.97 0.42 6.32
CA ALA A 27 5.05 -0.65 7.32
C ALA A 27 6.10 -1.72 6.96
N VAL A 28 6.28 -2.03 5.68
CA VAL A 28 7.37 -2.91 5.21
C VAL A 28 8.74 -2.29 5.50
N ILE A 29 8.94 -1.03 5.15
CA ILE A 29 10.21 -0.31 5.38
C ILE A 29 10.54 -0.30 6.88
N PHE A 30 9.55 -0.01 7.73
CA PHE A 30 9.74 -0.03 9.18
C PHE A 30 10.09 -1.42 9.72
N SER A 31 9.35 -2.44 9.29
CA SER A 31 9.62 -3.83 9.69
C SER A 31 11.03 -4.25 9.28
N ALA A 32 11.47 -3.87 8.07
CA ALA A 32 12.82 -4.17 7.58
C ALA A 32 13.90 -3.45 8.37
N LYS A 33 13.69 -2.18 8.75
CA LYS A 33 14.60 -1.44 9.64
C LYS A 33 14.74 -2.15 10.98
N ILE A 34 13.62 -2.37 11.69
CA ILE A 34 13.64 -3.00 13.02
C ILE A 34 14.31 -4.37 12.96
N PHE A 35 13.99 -5.17 11.94
CA PHE A 35 14.63 -6.46 11.72
C PHE A 35 16.16 -6.28 11.55
N THR A 36 16.60 -5.39 10.68
CA THR A 36 18.03 -5.20 10.40
C THR A 36 18.79 -4.71 11.64
N GLU A 37 18.26 -3.73 12.37
CA GLU A 37 18.89 -3.21 13.58
C GLU A 37 18.97 -4.29 14.67
N ARG A 38 17.92 -5.11 14.81
CA ARG A 38 17.89 -6.18 15.82
C ARG A 38 18.82 -7.36 15.52
N PHE A 39 19.02 -7.70 14.25
CA PHE A 39 19.82 -8.87 13.86
C PHE A 39 21.29 -8.54 13.59
N PHE A 40 21.60 -7.32 13.15
CA PHE A 40 22.96 -6.92 12.78
C PHE A 40 23.60 -5.95 13.77
N ASP A 41 22.86 -5.46 14.77
CA ASP A 41 23.32 -4.50 15.78
C ASP A 41 23.89 -3.20 15.15
N ILE A 42 23.30 -2.81 14.01
CA ILE A 42 23.64 -1.60 13.26
C ILE A 42 22.54 -0.58 13.55
N SER A 43 22.88 0.66 13.88
CA SER A 43 21.93 1.77 13.91
C SER A 43 21.83 2.39 12.51
N LEU A 44 20.66 2.31 11.90
CA LEU A 44 20.43 2.86 10.56
C LEU A 44 19.82 4.27 10.68
N PRO A 45 20.49 5.32 10.19
CA PRO A 45 19.92 6.66 10.17
C PRO A 45 18.67 6.64 9.30
N SER A 46 17.61 7.26 9.81
CA SER A 46 16.29 7.08 9.24
C SER A 46 15.57 8.42 9.14
N PRO A 47 14.94 8.73 7.98
CA PRO A 47 14.07 9.90 7.88
C PRO A 47 12.87 9.77 8.84
N PHE A 48 12.73 8.66 9.55
CA PHE A 48 11.66 8.39 10.48
C PHE A 48 12.00 8.68 11.95
N ASP A 49 13.23 9.09 12.25
CA ASP A 49 13.66 9.42 13.62
C ASP A 49 13.07 10.76 14.12
N ASN A 50 12.49 11.55 13.21
CA ASN A 50 11.79 12.79 13.50
C ASN A 50 10.40 12.78 12.84
N LEU A 51 9.37 13.19 13.59
CA LEU A 51 7.98 13.25 13.11
C LEU A 51 7.84 14.06 11.80
N TYR A 52 8.52 15.20 11.69
CA TYR A 52 8.41 16.05 10.51
C TYR A 52 9.03 15.41 9.27
N SER A 53 10.17 14.74 9.42
CA SER A 53 10.79 14.01 8.32
C SER A 53 10.00 12.76 7.94
N SER A 54 9.34 12.10 8.92
CA SER A 54 8.39 11.01 8.66
C SER A 54 7.21 11.46 7.80
N ILE A 55 6.57 12.58 8.18
CA ILE A 55 5.45 13.14 7.43
C ILE A 55 5.89 13.53 6.02
N GLY A 56 7.04 14.19 5.89
CA GLY A 56 7.61 14.57 4.60
C GLY A 56 7.88 13.37 3.70
N PHE A 57 8.46 12.30 4.26
CA PHE A 57 8.73 11.08 3.50
C PHE A 57 7.45 10.37 3.06
N ILE A 58 6.44 10.27 3.93
CA ILE A 58 5.12 9.72 3.59
C ILE A 58 4.48 10.53 2.47
N ALA A 59 4.55 11.86 2.52
CA ALA A 59 4.01 12.73 1.48
C ALA A 59 4.72 12.52 0.14
N VAL A 60 6.07 12.39 0.14
CA VAL A 60 6.84 12.09 -1.08
C VAL A 60 6.46 10.73 -1.66
N LEU A 61 6.39 9.68 -0.83
CA LEU A 61 5.95 8.36 -1.29
C LEU A 61 4.53 8.36 -1.83
N PHE A 62 3.62 9.07 -1.14
CA PHE A 62 2.25 9.21 -1.60
C PHE A 62 2.20 9.89 -2.98
N LEU A 63 2.96 10.98 -3.18
CA LEU A 63 3.05 11.65 -4.47
C LEU A 63 3.58 10.71 -5.56
N ILE A 64 4.63 9.94 -5.27
CA ILE A 64 5.18 8.94 -6.19
C ILE A 64 4.08 7.93 -6.58
N HIS A 65 3.37 7.34 -5.61
CA HIS A 65 2.29 6.41 -5.88
C HIS A 65 1.13 7.05 -6.65
N TYR A 66 0.75 8.28 -6.30
CA TYR A 66 -0.28 9.03 -7.00
C TYR A 66 0.07 9.19 -8.49
N PHE A 67 1.30 9.59 -8.81
CA PHE A 67 1.75 9.74 -10.20
C PHE A 67 1.83 8.40 -10.93
N LEU A 68 2.28 7.34 -10.26
CA LEU A 68 2.47 6.01 -10.86
C LEU A 68 1.19 5.21 -11.05
N PHE A 69 0.16 5.43 -10.23
CA PHE A 69 -1.03 4.59 -10.22
C PHE A 69 -2.30 5.36 -10.57
N GLU A 70 -2.51 6.53 -9.97
CA GLU A 70 -3.75 7.29 -10.11
C GLU A 70 -3.71 8.16 -11.37
N LYS A 71 -2.69 9.03 -11.51
CA LYS A 71 -2.55 9.91 -12.68
C LYS A 71 -2.37 9.12 -13.99
N SER A 72 -1.71 7.96 -13.92
CA SER A 72 -1.52 7.10 -15.10
C SER A 72 -2.73 6.20 -15.38
N ASN A 73 -3.84 6.34 -14.65
CA ASN A 73 -5.03 5.50 -14.76
C ASN A 73 -4.76 3.99 -14.61
N LYS A 74 -3.74 3.61 -13.82
CA LYS A 74 -3.30 2.22 -13.69
C LYS A 74 -4.39 1.33 -13.10
N TYR A 75 -5.14 1.84 -12.13
CA TYR A 75 -6.27 1.13 -11.54
C TYR A 75 -7.37 0.84 -12.57
N LEU A 76 -7.66 1.79 -13.46
CA LEU A 76 -8.63 1.62 -14.54
C LEU A 76 -8.14 0.59 -15.57
N GLU A 77 -6.84 0.59 -15.89
CA GLU A 77 -6.22 -0.43 -16.75
C GLU A 77 -6.37 -1.84 -16.15
N ILE A 78 -6.20 -1.99 -14.84
CA ILE A 78 -6.38 -3.25 -14.12
C ILE A 78 -7.84 -3.71 -14.17
N GLU A 79 -8.80 -2.81 -13.94
CA GLU A 79 -10.23 -3.11 -14.04
C GLU A 79 -10.61 -3.54 -15.47
N ASN A 80 -10.12 -2.83 -16.49
CA ASN A 80 -10.37 -3.18 -17.88
C ASN A 80 -9.73 -4.53 -18.27
N LYS A 81 -8.55 -4.86 -17.72
CA LYS A 81 -7.95 -6.20 -17.88
C LYS A 81 -8.82 -7.29 -17.27
N PHE A 82 -9.45 -7.04 -16.12
CA PHE A 82 -10.39 -7.98 -15.52
C PHE A 82 -11.60 -8.22 -16.42
N LEU A 83 -12.24 -7.15 -16.90
CA LEU A 83 -13.41 -7.25 -17.77
C LEU A 83 -13.08 -7.92 -19.11
N SER A 84 -11.89 -7.67 -19.66
CA SER A 84 -11.47 -8.21 -20.97
C SER A 84 -10.97 -9.65 -20.93
N LYS A 85 -10.34 -10.11 -19.85
CA LYS A 85 -9.68 -11.43 -19.81
C LYS A 85 -10.59 -12.62 -19.50
N LYS A 86 -11.89 -12.43 -19.23
CA LYS A 86 -12.81 -13.48 -18.73
C LYS A 86 -12.16 -14.33 -17.62
N GLU A 87 -11.34 -13.71 -16.76
CA GLU A 87 -10.76 -14.43 -15.62
C GLU A 87 -11.88 -14.94 -14.72
N SER A 88 -11.71 -16.13 -14.13
CA SER A 88 -12.71 -16.66 -13.21
C SER A 88 -12.78 -15.76 -11.97
N LYS A 89 -14.00 -15.54 -11.47
CA LYS A 89 -14.26 -14.75 -10.25
C LYS A 89 -13.40 -15.21 -9.06
N SER A 90 -13.16 -16.52 -8.97
CA SER A 90 -12.31 -17.12 -7.93
C SER A 90 -10.84 -16.71 -8.03
N SER A 91 -10.27 -16.67 -9.23
CA SER A 91 -8.87 -16.23 -9.43
C SER A 91 -8.68 -14.78 -9.00
N TRP A 92 -9.64 -13.91 -9.32
CA TRP A 92 -9.59 -12.51 -8.93
C TRP A 92 -9.72 -12.30 -7.42
N LEU A 93 -10.64 -13.03 -6.78
CA LEU A 93 -10.78 -13.01 -5.32
C LEU A 93 -9.49 -13.46 -4.63
N LEU A 94 -8.83 -14.50 -5.14
CA LEU A 94 -7.54 -14.94 -4.61
C LEU A 94 -6.47 -13.86 -4.76
N LYS A 95 -6.34 -13.25 -5.94
CA LYS A 95 -5.39 -12.14 -6.16
C LYS A 95 -5.67 -10.95 -5.23
N GLY A 96 -6.94 -10.55 -5.09
CA GLY A 96 -7.36 -9.49 -4.17
C GLY A 96 -7.06 -9.83 -2.71
N PHE A 97 -7.32 -11.07 -2.30
CA PHE A 97 -7.00 -11.55 -0.96
C PHE A 97 -5.49 -11.57 -0.69
N LEU A 98 -4.67 -11.97 -1.66
CA LEU A 98 -3.20 -11.94 -1.54
C LEU A 98 -2.68 -10.50 -1.42
N VAL A 99 -3.21 -9.56 -2.21
CA VAL A 99 -2.86 -8.13 -2.10
C VAL A 99 -3.28 -7.58 -0.73
N PHE A 100 -4.47 -7.94 -0.25
CA PHE A 100 -4.94 -7.57 1.08
C PHE A 100 -4.05 -8.13 2.19
N LEU A 101 -3.69 -9.42 2.11
CA LEU A 101 -2.77 -10.06 3.05
C LEU A 101 -1.39 -9.42 3.03
N TYR A 102 -0.87 -9.04 1.86
CA TYR A 102 0.37 -8.30 1.78
C TYR A 102 0.22 -6.92 2.47
N THR A 103 -0.83 -6.19 2.10
CA THR A 103 -1.06 -4.81 2.57
C THR A 103 -1.20 -4.75 4.09
N ILE A 104 -2.09 -5.57 4.64
CA ILE A 104 -2.37 -5.63 6.08
C ILE A 104 -1.32 -6.45 6.83
N GLY A 105 -0.82 -7.54 6.23
CA GLY A 105 0.20 -8.38 6.84
C GLY A 105 1.46 -7.59 7.15
N SER A 106 1.89 -6.68 6.27
CA SER A 106 3.02 -5.78 6.56
C SER A 106 2.77 -4.88 7.77
N ILE A 107 1.54 -4.39 7.93
CA ILE A 107 1.15 -3.55 9.09
C ILE A 107 1.12 -4.39 10.37
N VAL A 108 0.56 -5.59 10.31
CA VAL A 108 0.50 -6.51 11.46
C VAL A 108 1.90 -6.94 11.88
N VAL A 109 2.76 -7.29 10.94
CA VAL A 109 4.17 -7.63 11.20
C VAL A 109 4.89 -6.47 11.87
N TYR A 110 4.68 -5.24 11.39
CA TYR A 110 5.23 -4.06 12.03
C TYR A 110 4.76 -3.91 13.49
N ILE A 111 3.46 -4.07 13.76
CA ILE A 111 2.90 -4.01 15.13
C ILE A 111 3.52 -5.08 16.03
N PHE A 112 3.82 -6.28 15.53
CA PHE A 112 4.49 -7.33 16.30
C PHE A 112 5.96 -7.02 16.61
N PHE A 113 6.62 -6.18 15.81
CA PHE A 113 8.03 -5.83 15.98
C PHE A 113 8.26 -4.60 16.86
N ILE A 114 7.23 -3.78 17.09
CA ILE A 114 7.20 -2.72 18.11
C ILE A 114 7.06 -3.35 19.49
#